data_AF-A0A4W5NK69-F1
#
_entry.id   AF-A0A4W5NK69-F1
#
_cell.length_a   1.000
_cell.length_b   1.000
_cell.length_c   1.000
_cell.angle_alpha   90.00
_cell.angle_beta   90.00
_cell.angle_gamma   90.00
#
_symmetry.space_group_name_H-M   'P 1'
#
loop_
_entity.id
_entity.type
_entity.pdbx_description
1 polymer ?
#
loop_
_entity_poly.entity_id
_entity_poly.type
_entity_poly.pdbx_seq_one_letter_code
_entity_poly.pdbx_strand_id
1 'polypeptide(L)'
;SLCRVYKKTSGNESIALYLGKRDFVDHVESVDVVDGVIKVDPAELDGRKVWVYLACAFRYGSDDLDVIGLSFRKDIWVKRVQIYPVVGTKPANTPMQEALLKKCGDQGHPFTFTVNKCFLPLQSCGVDYEVKAYIAKEADDPDEKISKKDTCRLIIRKIQFAPGKVGAGPKADISKNFMMSDKPVHLEASIEKELYFHGDPIPVNVKINNETTKVVKKIKITVEQTTEVLLYQSDKYSKTVFTEEFAEEIKGESTLEKTFTVIPLLSNNKEKRGLAVDGRLKDEDTNLASTTIIRPGMDKGMQGIMVSYKIKVNLLVSSGGLLGGLTAR
;
A
#
# COMPACT_ATOMS: atom_id res chain seq x y z
N SER A 1 21.24 20.02 7.93
CA SER A 1 20.19 19.02 8.23
C SER A 1 20.87 17.69 8.51
N LEU A 2 20.79 17.17 9.74
CA LEU A 2 21.37 15.86 10.09
C LEU A 2 20.48 14.78 9.46
N CYS A 3 20.91 14.17 8.34
CA CYS A 3 20.22 13.01 7.78
C CYS A 3 20.22 11.88 8.81
N ARG A 4 19.03 11.41 9.19
CA ARG A 4 18.84 10.28 10.11
C ARG A 4 19.37 9.01 9.44
N VAL A 5 20.35 8.36 10.04
CA VAL A 5 20.93 7.09 9.52
C VAL A 5 20.37 5.91 10.31
N TYR A 6 19.96 4.87 9.61
CA TYR A 6 19.50 3.61 10.18
C TYR A 6 20.62 2.57 10.13
N LYS A 7 20.89 1.90 11.26
CA LYS A 7 21.91 0.87 11.38
C LYS A 7 21.30 -0.42 11.94
N LYS A 8 21.73 -1.58 11.41
CA LYS A 8 21.55 -2.87 12.06
C LYS A 8 22.85 -3.68 11.99
N THR A 9 23.33 -4.14 13.13
CA THR A 9 24.51 -5.02 13.23
C THR A 9 24.07 -6.49 13.29
N SER A 10 24.89 -7.39 12.76
CA SER A 10 24.73 -8.84 12.94
C SER A 10 24.97 -9.25 14.39
N GLY A 11 24.51 -10.44 14.78
CA GLY A 11 24.64 -10.93 16.16
C GLY A 11 26.07 -11.27 16.56
N ASN A 12 26.94 -11.54 15.59
CA ASN A 12 28.38 -11.73 15.78
C ASN A 12 29.21 -10.48 15.47
N GLU A 13 28.57 -9.35 15.20
CA GLU A 13 29.21 -8.04 14.95
C GLU A 13 30.11 -7.92 13.71
N SER A 14 30.30 -9.00 12.96
CA SER A 14 31.12 -9.06 11.74
C SER A 14 30.59 -8.21 10.58
N ILE A 15 29.28 -7.95 10.53
CA ILE A 15 28.69 -7.08 9.51
C ILE A 15 27.71 -6.07 10.12
N ALA A 16 27.69 -4.86 9.58
CA ALA A 16 26.71 -3.84 9.94
C ALA A 16 26.13 -3.13 8.72
N LEU A 17 24.81 -3.21 8.57
CA LEU A 17 24.04 -2.61 7.48
C LEU A 17 23.60 -1.19 7.82
N TYR A 18 23.86 -0.24 6.91
CA TYR A 18 23.48 1.16 7.03
C TYR A 18 22.59 1.59 5.86
N LEU A 19 21.50 2.30 6.18
CA LEU A 19 20.61 2.94 5.20
C LEU A 19 20.40 4.42 5.59
N GLY A 20 20.34 5.29 4.59
CA GLY A 20 20.04 6.73 4.78
C GLY A 20 18.56 7.05 4.97
N LYS A 21 17.68 6.16 4.48
CA LYS A 21 16.22 6.26 4.65
C LYS A 21 15.60 4.87 4.65
N ARG A 22 14.36 4.77 5.13
CA ARG A 22 13.56 3.53 5.09
C ARG A 22 12.34 3.61 4.20
N ASP A 23 12.00 4.81 3.73
CA ASP A 23 10.88 5.05 2.86
C ASP A 23 11.41 5.42 1.47
N PHE A 24 11.02 4.64 0.47
CA PHE A 24 11.43 4.80 -0.92
C PHE A 24 10.20 5.07 -1.78
N VAL A 25 10.21 6.19 -2.47
CA VAL A 25 9.03 6.68 -3.21
C VAL A 25 8.95 6.05 -4.60
N ASP A 26 7.78 5.54 -4.98
CA ASP A 26 7.44 5.17 -6.36
C ASP A 26 6.80 6.36 -7.06
N HIS A 27 7.55 6.95 -8.00
CA HIS A 27 7.16 8.13 -8.77
C HIS A 27 6.33 7.80 -10.02
N VAL A 28 5.76 6.59 -10.13
CA VAL A 28 4.99 6.14 -11.32
C VAL A 28 5.82 6.02 -12.61
N GLU A 29 7.01 6.59 -12.71
CA GLU A 29 7.94 6.34 -13.81
C GLU A 29 9.17 5.58 -13.30
N SER A 30 9.68 5.98 -12.14
CA SER A 30 10.82 5.37 -11.46
C SER A 30 10.53 5.15 -9.99
N VAL A 31 11.22 4.20 -9.37
CA VAL A 31 11.25 4.07 -7.90
C VAL A 31 12.58 4.61 -7.40
N ASP A 32 12.54 5.31 -6.27
CA ASP A 32 13.74 5.72 -5.54
C ASP A 32 14.70 4.53 -5.41
N VAL A 33 15.95 4.79 -5.77
CA VAL A 33 17.01 3.81 -5.64
C VAL A 33 17.26 3.51 -4.17
N VAL A 34 17.36 2.23 -3.83
CA VAL A 34 17.74 1.76 -2.50
C VAL A 34 19.25 1.75 -2.41
N ASP A 35 19.82 2.76 -1.76
CA ASP A 35 21.26 2.89 -1.53
C ASP A 35 21.62 2.70 -0.06
N GLY A 36 22.79 2.09 0.17
CA GLY A 36 23.30 1.85 1.50
C GLY A 36 24.78 1.49 1.52
N VAL A 37 25.28 1.29 2.72
CA VAL A 37 26.66 0.84 2.98
C VAL A 37 26.61 -0.32 3.95
N ILE A 38 27.43 -1.33 3.71
CA ILE A 38 27.70 -2.37 4.69
C ILE A 38 29.12 -2.24 5.20
N LYS A 39 29.27 -2.23 6.52
CA LYS A 39 30.55 -2.38 7.18
C LYS A 39 30.84 -3.88 7.29
N VAL A 40 32.01 -4.31 6.88
CA VAL A 40 32.45 -5.72 6.93
C VAL A 40 33.72 -5.82 7.75
N ASP A 41 33.75 -6.74 8.70
CA ASP A 41 34.97 -7.18 9.38
C ASP A 41 35.47 -8.49 8.75
N PRO A 42 36.56 -8.45 7.96
CA PRO A 42 37.08 -9.64 7.27
C PRO A 42 37.58 -10.75 8.20
N ALA A 43 37.95 -10.43 9.45
CA ALA A 43 38.58 -11.39 10.36
C ALA A 43 37.68 -12.60 10.66
N GLU A 44 36.36 -12.38 10.70
CA GLU A 44 35.35 -13.36 11.10
C GLU A 44 34.65 -14.05 9.92
N LEU A 45 35.12 -13.82 8.69
CA LEU A 45 34.47 -14.37 7.49
C LEU A 45 34.90 -15.80 7.18
N ASP A 46 36.09 -16.23 7.60
CA ASP A 46 36.64 -17.59 7.36
C ASP A 46 36.53 -18.01 5.88
N GLY A 47 36.95 -17.12 4.98
CA GLY A 47 36.90 -17.33 3.52
C GLY A 47 35.49 -17.24 2.90
N ARG A 48 34.44 -16.99 3.69
CA ARG A 48 33.08 -16.76 3.18
C ARG A 48 32.92 -15.35 2.62
N LYS A 49 31.85 -15.16 1.85
CA LYS A 49 31.51 -13.91 1.16
C LYS A 49 30.39 -13.19 1.91
N VAL A 50 30.35 -11.87 1.77
CA VAL A 50 29.24 -11.04 2.25
C VAL A 50 28.34 -10.70 1.08
N TRP A 51 27.07 -11.05 1.23
CA TRP A 51 26.02 -10.78 0.27
C TRP A 51 25.01 -9.81 0.87
N VAL A 52 24.43 -8.98 0.01
CA VAL A 52 23.26 -8.18 0.35
C VAL A 52 22.17 -8.53 -0.65
N TYR A 53 20.96 -8.70 -0.14
CA TYR A 53 19.78 -8.82 -0.98
C TYR A 53 18.73 -7.78 -0.62
N LEU A 54 18.00 -7.38 -1.65
CA LEU A 54 16.71 -6.73 -1.54
C LEU A 54 15.63 -7.73 -1.92
N ALA A 55 14.68 -7.97 -1.03
CA ALA A 55 13.56 -8.86 -1.27
C ALA A 55 12.23 -8.14 -1.09
N CYS A 56 11.27 -8.51 -1.93
CA CYS A 56 9.86 -8.25 -1.76
C CYS A 56 9.19 -9.58 -1.37
N ALA A 57 8.70 -9.67 -0.14
CA ALA A 57 8.13 -10.88 0.41
C ALA A 57 6.65 -10.70 0.72
N PHE A 58 5.82 -11.59 0.20
CA PHE A 58 4.44 -11.76 0.64
C PHE A 58 4.43 -12.56 1.94
N ARG A 59 3.70 -12.07 2.94
CA ARG A 59 3.47 -12.73 4.21
C ARG A 59 1.99 -12.93 4.43
N TYR A 60 1.63 -14.10 4.92
CA TYR A 60 0.30 -14.45 5.37
C TYR A 60 0.37 -15.08 6.75
N GLY A 61 -0.41 -14.55 7.69
CA GLY A 61 -0.40 -14.97 9.10
C GLY A 61 -0.07 -13.82 10.04
N SER A 62 -0.54 -13.91 11.28
CA SER A 62 -0.17 -12.98 12.36
C SER A 62 1.24 -13.31 12.86
N ASP A 63 2.01 -12.30 13.27
CA ASP A 63 3.26 -12.51 14.01
C ASP A 63 3.01 -13.32 15.31
N ASP A 64 1.79 -13.26 15.88
CA ASP A 64 1.38 -14.06 17.04
C ASP A 64 1.02 -15.52 16.73
N LEU A 65 0.86 -15.88 15.44
CA LEU A 65 0.52 -17.25 15.00
C LEU A 65 1.76 -18.12 14.72
N ASP A 66 2.97 -17.60 14.97
CA ASP A 66 4.24 -18.36 14.90
C ASP A 66 4.27 -19.55 15.87
N VAL A 67 3.35 -19.61 16.84
CA VAL A 67 3.19 -20.75 17.77
C VAL A 67 2.48 -21.95 17.11
N ILE A 68 1.82 -21.78 15.95
CA ILE A 68 1.02 -22.82 15.28
C ILE A 68 1.58 -23.16 13.86
N GLY A 69 2.66 -22.51 13.42
CA GLY A 69 3.32 -22.84 12.14
C GLY A 69 2.51 -22.44 10.89
N LEU A 70 1.59 -21.49 11.01
CA LEU A 70 0.73 -21.00 9.91
C LEU A 70 1.28 -19.74 9.21
N SER A 71 2.50 -19.29 9.55
CA SER A 71 3.15 -18.17 8.89
C SER A 71 3.68 -18.60 7.52
N PHE A 72 3.00 -18.16 6.46
CA PHE A 72 3.43 -18.40 5.09
C PHE A 72 4.18 -17.16 4.59
N ARG A 73 5.45 -17.35 4.21
CA ARG A 73 6.26 -16.34 3.56
C ARG A 73 6.65 -16.82 2.16
N LYS A 74 6.34 -16.02 1.14
CA LYS A 74 6.80 -16.23 -0.23
C LYS A 74 7.57 -15.01 -0.70
N ASP A 75 8.82 -15.20 -1.08
CA ASP A 75 9.57 -14.14 -1.72
C ASP A 75 9.05 -14.00 -3.17
N ILE A 76 8.36 -12.89 -3.45
CA ILE A 76 7.81 -12.56 -4.78
C ILE A 76 8.97 -12.20 -5.71
N TRP A 77 9.94 -11.46 -5.19
CA TRP A 77 11.11 -11.00 -5.93
C TRP A 77 12.30 -10.86 -4.99
N VAL A 78 13.47 -11.31 -5.44
CA VAL A 78 14.73 -11.15 -4.71
C VAL A 78 15.83 -10.77 -5.70
N LYS A 79 16.62 -9.76 -5.35
CA LYS A 79 17.86 -9.43 -6.05
C LYS A 79 19.01 -9.47 -5.06
N ARG A 80 20.06 -10.23 -5.41
CA ARG A 80 21.25 -10.45 -4.58
C ARG A 80 22.47 -9.81 -5.25
N VAL A 81 23.37 -9.25 -4.45
CA VAL A 81 24.65 -8.71 -4.91
C VAL A 81 25.74 -9.11 -3.92
N GLN A 82 26.87 -9.58 -4.43
CA GLN A 82 28.06 -9.82 -3.63
C GLN A 82 28.73 -8.50 -3.31
N ILE A 83 29.00 -8.25 -2.02
CA ILE A 83 29.63 -7.01 -1.57
C ILE A 83 31.08 -7.22 -1.14
N TYR A 84 31.39 -8.37 -0.53
CA TYR A 84 32.75 -8.72 -0.14
C TYR A 84 33.04 -10.20 -0.46
N PRO A 85 34.21 -10.54 -1.04
CA PRO A 85 35.18 -9.61 -1.63
C PRO A 85 34.56 -8.84 -2.80
N VAL A 86 35.05 -7.63 -3.08
CA VAL A 86 34.51 -6.78 -4.16
C VAL A 86 34.85 -7.41 -5.52
N VAL A 87 33.84 -7.63 -6.36
CA VAL A 87 34.01 -8.18 -7.71
C VAL A 87 33.58 -7.13 -8.74
N GLY A 88 34.45 -6.83 -9.70
CA GLY A 88 34.18 -5.89 -10.79
C GLY A 88 34.39 -4.41 -10.45
N THR A 89 33.96 -3.54 -11.37
CA THR A 89 34.07 -2.07 -11.23
C THR A 89 32.97 -1.51 -10.33
N LYS A 90 33.37 -0.70 -9.34
CA LYS A 90 32.43 0.00 -8.46
C LYS A 90 31.69 1.11 -9.23
N PRO A 91 30.35 1.15 -9.20
CA PRO A 91 29.62 2.30 -9.72
C PRO A 91 29.93 3.56 -8.91
N ALA A 92 29.64 4.73 -9.47
CA ALA A 92 29.78 5.99 -8.76
C ALA A 92 28.91 6.00 -7.49
N ASN A 93 29.46 6.50 -6.40
CA ASN A 93 28.75 6.57 -5.12
C ASN A 93 27.68 7.67 -5.14
N THR A 94 26.58 7.43 -4.44
CA THR A 94 25.61 8.50 -4.13
C THR A 94 26.16 9.42 -3.04
N PRO A 95 25.68 10.67 -2.92
CA PRO A 95 26.05 11.56 -1.82
C PRO A 95 25.80 10.95 -0.43
N MET A 96 24.76 10.12 -0.30
CA MET A 96 24.45 9.38 0.93
C MET A 96 25.51 8.31 1.22
N GLN A 97 25.90 7.54 0.20
CA GLN A 97 26.97 6.54 0.34
C GLN A 97 28.29 7.19 0.72
N GLU A 98 28.66 8.33 0.12
CA GLU A 98 29.88 9.07 0.49
C GLU A 98 29.88 9.49 1.97
N ALA A 99 28.73 9.98 2.47
CA ALA A 99 28.59 10.34 3.88
C ALA A 99 28.69 9.12 4.81
N LEU A 100 28.10 7.99 4.43
CA LEU A 100 28.13 6.74 5.20
C LEU A 100 29.53 6.07 5.17
N LEU A 101 30.23 6.14 4.03
CA LEU A 101 31.58 5.61 3.87
C LEU A 101 32.58 6.37 4.76
N LYS A 102 32.47 7.70 4.86
CA LYS A 102 33.26 8.50 5.83
C LYS A 102 33.11 8.00 7.27
N LYS A 103 31.95 7.46 7.63
CA LYS A 103 31.68 6.88 8.96
C LYS A 103 32.17 5.43 9.11
N CYS A 104 32.17 4.67 8.02
CA CYS A 104 32.55 3.26 8.03
C CYS A 104 34.06 3.03 7.83
N GLY A 105 34.78 4.04 7.33
CA GLY A 105 36.20 3.93 6.99
C GLY A 105 36.43 2.91 5.87
N ASP A 106 37.61 2.29 5.86
CA ASP A 106 38.04 1.35 4.82
C ASP A 106 37.24 0.04 4.82
N GLN A 107 36.52 -0.24 5.91
CA GLN A 107 35.64 -1.40 6.05
C GLN A 107 34.25 -1.17 5.42
N GLY A 108 33.99 0.01 4.87
CA GLY A 108 32.72 0.37 4.25
C GLY A 108 32.63 -0.04 2.79
N HIS A 109 31.58 -0.79 2.44
CA HIS A 109 31.29 -1.22 1.09
C HIS A 109 29.90 -0.75 0.65
N PRO A 110 29.79 0.09 -0.42
CA PRO A 110 28.50 0.60 -0.88
C PRO A 110 27.72 -0.44 -1.68
N PHE A 111 26.40 -0.35 -1.64
CA PHE A 111 25.50 -1.14 -2.50
C PHE A 111 24.30 -0.31 -2.93
N THR A 112 23.73 -0.72 -4.06
CA THR A 112 22.61 -0.04 -4.71
C THR A 112 21.65 -1.05 -5.32
N PHE A 113 20.35 -0.89 -5.08
CA PHE A 113 19.30 -1.66 -5.75
C PHE A 113 18.27 -0.75 -6.42
N THR A 114 17.93 -1.09 -7.65
CA THR A 114 16.73 -0.56 -8.32
C THR A 114 15.57 -1.49 -8.00
N VAL A 115 14.53 -0.96 -7.35
CA VAL A 115 13.30 -1.71 -7.05
C VAL A 115 12.47 -1.77 -8.33
N ASN A 116 12.19 -2.97 -8.83
CA ASN A 116 11.25 -3.16 -9.94
C ASN A 116 9.91 -3.74 -9.42
N LYS A 117 8.81 -3.19 -9.95
CA LYS A 117 7.43 -3.75 -10.09
C LYS A 117 6.80 -4.61 -8.97
N CYS A 118 6.88 -4.26 -7.69
CA CYS A 118 6.02 -4.90 -6.67
C CYS A 118 5.12 -3.89 -5.94
N PHE A 119 3.98 -4.36 -5.42
CA PHE A 119 2.93 -3.52 -4.78
C PHE A 119 2.91 -3.59 -3.24
N LEU A 120 1.94 -2.89 -2.63
CA LEU A 120 1.83 -2.48 -1.22
C LEU A 120 1.37 -3.60 -0.24
N PRO A 121 1.52 -3.44 1.10
CA PRO A 121 1.08 -4.41 2.13
C PRO A 121 -0.40 -4.34 2.59
N LEU A 122 -0.89 -5.39 3.31
CA LEU A 122 -2.20 -5.49 4.00
C LEU A 122 -2.05 -5.64 5.53
N GLN A 123 -3.14 -5.38 6.30
CA GLN A 123 -3.14 -5.32 7.77
C GLN A 123 -2.93 -6.65 8.52
N SER A 124 -3.11 -7.80 7.85
CA SER A 124 -2.83 -9.15 8.38
C SER A 124 -2.07 -10.05 7.41
N CYS A 125 -1.76 -9.53 6.21
CA CYS A 125 -1.07 -10.20 5.12
C CYS A 125 -0.23 -9.18 4.35
N GLY A 126 1.05 -9.03 4.68
CA GLY A 126 1.88 -7.93 4.16
C GLY A 126 2.64 -8.26 2.89
N VAL A 127 2.91 -7.24 2.07
CA VAL A 127 4.08 -7.22 1.19
C VAL A 127 5.16 -6.41 1.89
N ASP A 128 6.17 -7.09 2.40
CA ASP A 128 7.31 -6.46 3.06
C ASP A 128 8.47 -6.31 2.10
N TYR A 129 9.07 -5.13 2.10
CA TYR A 129 10.38 -4.94 1.50
C TYR A 129 11.46 -5.05 2.58
N GLU A 130 12.47 -5.86 2.32
CA GLU A 130 13.59 -6.02 3.24
C GLU A 130 14.92 -5.90 2.53
N VAL A 131 15.85 -5.19 3.17
CA VAL A 131 17.27 -5.27 2.86
C VAL A 131 17.90 -6.16 3.91
N LYS A 132 18.49 -7.27 3.49
CA LYS A 132 19.20 -8.19 4.39
C LYS A 132 20.62 -8.39 3.88
N ALA A 133 21.55 -8.35 4.81
CA ALA A 133 22.91 -8.79 4.58
C ALA A 133 23.19 -10.09 5.31
N TYR A 134 24.03 -10.93 4.72
CA TYR A 134 24.38 -12.24 5.24
C TYR A 134 25.76 -12.69 4.79
N ILE A 135 26.37 -13.57 5.58
CA ILE A 135 27.63 -14.23 5.27
C ILE A 135 27.32 -15.64 4.75
N ALA A 136 27.83 -15.97 3.57
CA ALA A 136 27.62 -17.25 2.91
C ALA A 136 28.74 -17.54 1.90
N LYS A 137 28.90 -18.81 1.49
CA LYS A 137 29.84 -19.20 0.44
C LYS A 137 29.34 -18.77 -0.93
N GLU A 138 28.06 -18.97 -1.20
CA GLU A 138 27.40 -18.60 -2.45
C GLU A 138 26.13 -17.79 -2.22
N ALA A 139 25.58 -17.19 -3.29
CA ALA A 139 24.45 -16.28 -3.20
C ALA A 139 23.17 -16.96 -2.70
N ASP A 140 22.92 -18.19 -3.14
CA ASP A 140 21.67 -18.91 -2.91
C ASP A 140 21.93 -20.42 -2.92
N ASP A 141 22.79 -20.88 -2.00
CA ASP A 141 23.07 -22.30 -1.82
C ASP A 141 21.96 -22.96 -0.98
N PRO A 142 21.20 -23.93 -1.54
CA PRO A 142 20.14 -24.61 -0.81
C PRO A 142 20.64 -25.48 0.36
N ASP A 143 21.90 -25.90 0.33
CA ASP A 143 22.51 -26.78 1.33
C ASP A 143 23.16 -25.97 2.47
N GLU A 144 23.47 -24.68 2.24
CA GLU A 144 24.06 -23.80 3.24
C GLU A 144 22.99 -23.14 4.12
N LYS A 145 22.90 -23.57 5.39
CA LYS A 145 22.04 -22.92 6.38
C LYS A 145 22.71 -21.67 6.96
N ILE A 146 22.22 -20.51 6.54
CA ILE A 146 22.68 -19.20 7.05
C ILE A 146 22.25 -19.01 8.51
N SER A 147 23.22 -18.84 9.42
CA SER A 147 22.97 -18.57 10.84
C SER A 147 22.33 -17.19 11.05
N LYS A 148 21.34 -17.08 11.95
CA LYS A 148 20.75 -15.79 12.33
C LYS A 148 21.80 -14.78 12.83
N LYS A 149 22.86 -15.27 13.50
CA LYS A 149 23.95 -14.43 14.01
C LYS A 149 24.77 -13.80 12.88
N ASP A 150 24.85 -14.44 11.73
CA ASP A 150 25.59 -13.98 10.54
C ASP A 150 24.75 -13.08 9.63
N THR A 151 23.63 -12.55 10.13
CA THR A 151 22.71 -11.74 9.33
C THR A 151 22.34 -10.45 10.04
N CYS A 152 22.14 -9.40 9.25
CA CYS A 152 21.47 -8.19 9.70
C CYS A 152 20.42 -7.75 8.68
N ARG A 153 19.28 -7.26 9.18
CA ARG A 153 18.08 -7.01 8.37
C ARG A 153 17.44 -5.68 8.73
N LEU A 154 17.06 -4.92 7.72
CA LEU A 154 16.28 -3.69 7.82
C LEU A 154 15.02 -3.83 6.95
N ILE A 155 13.85 -3.61 7.55
CA ILE A 155 12.60 -3.42 6.81
C ILE A 155 12.59 -2.03 6.22
N ILE A 156 12.20 -1.93 4.95
CA ILE A 156 11.96 -0.68 4.24
C ILE A 156 10.52 -0.67 3.71
N ARG A 157 10.03 0.50 3.34
CA ARG A 157 8.72 0.69 2.71
C ARG A 157 8.91 1.27 1.32
N LYS A 158 8.06 0.80 0.42
CA LYS A 158 7.80 1.43 -0.85
C LYS A 158 6.52 2.27 -0.70
N ILE A 159 6.62 3.58 -0.86
CA ILE A 159 5.48 4.52 -0.71
C ILE A 159 5.08 5.02 -2.10
N GLN A 160 3.79 5.02 -2.40
CA GLN A 160 3.29 5.52 -3.68
C GLN A 160 3.26 7.05 -3.67
N PHE A 161 3.89 7.69 -4.67
CA PHE A 161 3.77 9.12 -4.89
C PHE A 161 2.38 9.47 -5.45
N ALA A 162 1.80 10.56 -4.95
CA ALA A 162 0.61 11.19 -5.52
C ALA A 162 1.03 12.14 -6.66
N PRO A 163 0.57 11.95 -7.92
CA PRO A 163 0.93 12.83 -9.02
C PRO A 163 0.53 14.29 -8.74
N GLY A 164 1.39 15.24 -9.12
CA GLY A 164 1.17 16.67 -8.84
C GLY A 164 0.05 17.33 -9.65
N LYS A 165 -0.36 16.74 -10.79
CA LYS A 165 -1.55 17.17 -11.55
C LYS A 165 -2.70 16.23 -11.19
N VAL A 166 -3.71 16.77 -10.53
CA VAL A 166 -4.94 16.05 -10.18
C VAL A 166 -5.94 16.25 -11.30
N GLY A 167 -6.37 15.18 -11.96
CA GLY A 167 -7.42 15.19 -12.95
C GLY A 167 -8.80 15.52 -12.34
N ALA A 168 -9.76 15.76 -13.23
CA ALA A 168 -11.16 15.93 -12.85
C ALA A 168 -11.69 14.65 -12.19
N GLY A 169 -12.44 14.82 -11.11
CA GLY A 169 -13.01 13.69 -10.39
C GLY A 169 -14.13 12.98 -11.15
N PRO A 170 -14.42 11.72 -10.79
CA PRO A 170 -15.48 10.94 -11.39
C PRO A 170 -16.86 11.54 -11.17
N LYS A 171 -17.72 11.30 -12.16
CA LYS A 171 -19.15 11.60 -12.17
C LYS A 171 -19.91 10.36 -12.60
N ALA A 172 -20.98 10.04 -11.88
CA ALA A 172 -21.86 8.91 -12.19
C ALA A 172 -23.33 9.35 -12.06
N ASP A 173 -24.17 8.92 -12.99
CA ASP A 173 -25.60 9.13 -12.96
C ASP A 173 -26.38 7.82 -13.15
N ILE A 174 -27.54 7.74 -12.54
CA ILE A 174 -28.46 6.60 -12.66
C ILE A 174 -29.90 7.08 -12.64
N SER A 175 -30.73 6.43 -13.44
CA SER A 175 -32.17 6.67 -13.48
C SER A 175 -32.88 5.36 -13.17
N LYS A 176 -33.86 5.37 -12.25
CA LYS A 176 -34.61 4.14 -11.89
C LYS A 176 -36.10 4.40 -11.81
N ASN A 177 -36.85 3.51 -12.44
CA ASN A 177 -38.29 3.42 -12.33
C ASN A 177 -38.67 2.51 -11.17
N PHE A 178 -39.78 2.81 -10.51
CA PHE A 178 -40.33 1.98 -9.45
C PHE A 178 -41.60 1.29 -9.93
N MET A 179 -41.86 0.07 -9.45
CA MET A 179 -43.16 -0.57 -9.70
C MET A 179 -44.29 0.35 -9.24
N MET A 180 -45.33 0.48 -10.07
CA MET A 180 -46.47 1.38 -9.88
C MET A 180 -46.14 2.89 -9.98
N SER A 181 -45.05 3.27 -10.65
CA SER A 181 -44.74 4.66 -11.01
C SER A 181 -44.22 4.73 -12.44
N ASP A 182 -44.87 5.57 -13.26
CA ASP A 182 -44.51 5.74 -14.67
C ASP A 182 -43.34 6.72 -14.88
N LYS A 183 -42.86 7.33 -13.80
CA LYS A 183 -41.79 8.33 -13.79
C LYS A 183 -40.57 7.81 -13.03
N PRO A 184 -39.34 8.27 -13.35
CA PRO A 184 -38.10 7.85 -12.70
C PRO A 184 -37.71 8.69 -11.47
N VAL A 185 -36.76 8.16 -10.69
CA VAL A 185 -35.86 8.98 -9.88
C VAL A 185 -34.50 9.02 -10.57
N HIS A 186 -34.02 10.23 -10.86
CA HIS A 186 -32.67 10.48 -11.35
C HIS A 186 -31.75 10.83 -10.18
N LEU A 187 -30.59 10.18 -10.12
CA LEU A 187 -29.53 10.45 -9.14
C LEU A 187 -28.24 10.68 -9.91
N GLU A 188 -27.58 11.79 -9.66
CA GLU A 188 -26.23 12.09 -10.11
C GLU A 188 -25.34 12.29 -8.88
N ALA A 189 -24.17 11.67 -8.87
CA ALA A 189 -23.14 11.86 -7.87
C ALA A 189 -21.81 12.20 -8.55
N SER A 190 -21.07 13.17 -8.00
CA SER A 190 -19.75 13.55 -8.51
C SER A 190 -18.82 14.04 -7.42
N ILE A 191 -17.52 13.92 -7.68
CA ILE A 191 -16.46 14.57 -6.90
C ILE A 191 -15.62 15.42 -7.84
N GLU A 192 -15.04 16.51 -7.35
CA GLU A 192 -14.32 17.47 -8.20
C GLU A 192 -12.94 16.97 -8.61
N LYS A 193 -12.29 16.18 -7.75
CA LYS A 193 -10.91 15.72 -7.90
C LYS A 193 -10.86 14.20 -7.93
N GLU A 194 -9.96 13.63 -8.70
CA GLU A 194 -9.74 12.18 -8.70
C GLU A 194 -8.82 11.70 -7.54
N LEU A 195 -8.07 12.62 -6.94
CA LEU A 195 -7.06 12.35 -5.93
C LEU A 195 -7.34 13.14 -4.65
N TYR A 196 -7.29 12.45 -3.51
CA TYR A 196 -7.41 13.00 -2.16
C TYR A 196 -6.31 12.43 -1.27
N PHE A 197 -5.79 13.22 -0.35
CA PHE A 197 -4.84 12.75 0.66
C PHE A 197 -5.55 12.17 1.88
N HIS A 198 -4.83 11.33 2.64
CA HIS A 198 -5.34 10.78 3.88
C HIS A 198 -5.70 11.89 4.86
N GLY A 199 -6.93 11.85 5.38
CA GLY A 199 -7.45 12.85 6.31
C GLY A 199 -8.11 14.06 5.65
N ASP A 200 -7.94 14.26 4.34
CA ASP A 200 -8.59 15.36 3.65
C ASP A 200 -10.11 15.11 3.49
N PRO A 201 -10.94 16.15 3.61
CA PRO A 201 -12.36 16.05 3.32
C PRO A 201 -12.62 15.83 1.82
N ILE A 202 -13.52 14.89 1.53
CA ILE A 202 -13.98 14.57 0.17
C ILE A 202 -15.37 15.16 -0.03
N PRO A 203 -15.53 16.25 -0.80
CA PRO A 203 -16.84 16.80 -1.14
C PRO A 203 -17.52 15.96 -2.23
N VAL A 204 -18.65 15.35 -1.89
CA VAL A 204 -19.49 14.54 -2.79
C VAL A 204 -20.72 15.36 -3.16
N ASN A 205 -20.77 15.82 -4.41
CA ASN A 205 -21.91 16.54 -4.98
C ASN A 205 -22.99 15.53 -5.38
N VAL A 206 -24.19 15.68 -4.83
CA VAL A 206 -25.34 14.81 -5.10
C VAL A 206 -26.48 15.66 -5.67
N LYS A 207 -26.93 15.31 -6.87
CA LYS A 207 -28.12 15.88 -7.50
C LYS A 207 -29.19 14.80 -7.63
N ILE A 208 -30.41 15.13 -7.25
CA ILE A 208 -31.56 14.22 -7.30
C ILE A 208 -32.67 14.96 -8.02
N ASN A 209 -33.24 14.34 -9.05
CA ASN A 209 -34.51 14.76 -9.63
C ASN A 209 -35.52 13.63 -9.45
N ASN A 210 -36.42 13.80 -8.48
CA ASN A 210 -37.45 12.82 -8.15
C ASN A 210 -38.72 13.18 -8.89
N GLU A 211 -38.98 12.52 -10.01
CA GLU A 211 -40.21 12.74 -10.79
C GLU A 211 -41.36 11.84 -10.32
N THR A 212 -41.10 10.94 -9.37
CA THR A 212 -42.11 10.05 -8.81
C THR A 212 -42.96 10.74 -7.75
N THR A 213 -44.05 10.09 -7.33
CA THR A 213 -44.85 10.50 -6.17
C THR A 213 -44.30 9.96 -4.84
N LYS A 214 -43.26 9.11 -4.88
CA LYS A 214 -42.65 8.51 -3.68
C LYS A 214 -41.72 9.51 -3.00
N VAL A 215 -41.48 9.33 -1.71
CA VAL A 215 -40.57 10.18 -0.92
C VAL A 215 -39.22 9.47 -0.77
N VAL A 216 -38.13 10.15 -1.09
CA VAL A 216 -36.80 9.71 -0.66
C VAL A 216 -36.64 10.10 0.80
N LYS A 217 -36.47 9.12 1.68
CA LYS A 217 -36.40 9.32 3.14
C LYS A 217 -35.01 9.73 3.62
N LYS A 218 -33.98 9.14 3.00
CA LYS A 218 -32.59 9.31 3.40
C LYS A 218 -31.66 9.16 2.22
N ILE A 219 -30.51 9.81 2.33
CA ILE A 219 -29.36 9.63 1.46
C ILE A 219 -28.29 8.91 2.28
N LYS A 220 -27.74 7.81 1.77
CA LYS A 220 -26.66 7.06 2.41
C LYS A 220 -25.42 7.11 1.55
N ILE A 221 -24.33 7.64 2.11
CA ILE A 221 -23.03 7.70 1.45
C ILE A 221 -22.10 6.69 2.11
N THR A 222 -21.41 5.90 1.29
CA THR A 222 -20.53 4.83 1.75
C THR A 222 -19.22 4.87 0.97
N VAL A 223 -18.08 4.81 1.65
CA VAL A 223 -16.78 4.59 1.01
C VAL A 223 -16.38 3.15 1.23
N GLU A 224 -16.14 2.42 0.14
CA GLU A 224 -15.67 1.05 0.16
C GLU A 224 -14.22 0.99 -0.32
N GLN A 225 -13.38 0.35 0.48
CA GLN A 225 -12.05 -0.10 0.08
C GLN A 225 -12.19 -1.48 -0.55
N THR A 226 -11.70 -1.62 -1.78
CA THR A 226 -11.65 -2.87 -2.52
C THR A 226 -10.19 -3.29 -2.63
N THR A 227 -9.90 -4.47 -2.08
CA THR A 227 -8.59 -5.11 -2.09
C THR A 227 -8.63 -6.30 -3.04
N GLU A 228 -7.72 -6.35 -3.99
CA GLU A 228 -7.50 -7.49 -4.87
C GLU A 228 -6.11 -8.08 -4.60
N VAL A 229 -6.06 -9.33 -4.16
CA VAL A 229 -4.83 -10.07 -3.89
C VAL A 229 -4.51 -10.91 -5.11
N LEU A 230 -3.38 -10.62 -5.76
CA LEU A 230 -2.88 -11.31 -6.94
C LEU A 230 -1.63 -12.11 -6.53
N LEU A 231 -1.78 -13.39 -6.18
CA LEU A 231 -0.62 -14.21 -5.80
C LEU A 231 -0.62 -15.58 -6.49
N TYR A 232 -1.64 -16.39 -6.21
CA TYR A 232 -1.89 -17.69 -6.86
C TYR A 232 -3.19 -17.65 -7.65
N GLN A 233 -4.21 -17.03 -7.04
CA GLN A 233 -5.50 -16.72 -7.62
C GLN A 233 -5.77 -15.22 -7.40
N SER A 234 -6.63 -14.63 -8.23
CA SER A 234 -7.17 -13.30 -7.97
C SER A 234 -8.33 -13.42 -6.99
N ASP A 235 -8.09 -12.98 -5.75
CA ASP A 235 -9.09 -12.89 -4.72
C ASP A 235 -9.44 -11.43 -4.45
N LYS A 236 -10.74 -11.11 -4.45
CA LYS A 236 -11.24 -9.74 -4.30
C LYS A 236 -12.12 -9.60 -3.07
N TYR A 237 -11.75 -8.67 -2.21
CA TYR A 237 -12.47 -8.34 -0.99
C TYR A 237 -12.90 -6.88 -1.02
N SER A 238 -14.09 -6.57 -0.51
CA SER A 238 -14.54 -5.18 -0.33
C SER A 238 -15.01 -4.97 1.09
N LYS A 239 -14.57 -3.86 1.69
CA LYS A 239 -14.91 -3.48 3.06
C LYS A 239 -15.28 -2.02 3.11
N THR A 240 -16.32 -1.71 3.87
CA THR A 240 -16.74 -0.34 4.11
C THR A 240 -15.80 0.34 5.11
N VAL A 241 -15.16 1.42 4.68
CA VAL A 241 -14.27 2.26 5.51
C VAL A 241 -14.96 3.53 6.01
N PHE A 242 -16.10 3.90 5.43
CA PHE A 242 -16.93 5.01 5.88
C PHE A 242 -18.39 4.76 5.51
N THR A 243 -19.31 5.10 6.40
CA THR A 243 -20.74 5.09 6.10
C THR A 243 -21.43 6.19 6.91
N GLU A 244 -22.27 6.99 6.25
CA GLU A 244 -23.08 8.00 6.89
C GLU A 244 -24.47 8.05 6.23
N GLU A 245 -25.50 8.28 7.04
CA GLU A 245 -26.88 8.44 6.59
C GLU A 245 -27.35 9.86 6.90
N PHE A 246 -27.81 10.55 5.87
CA PHE A 246 -28.33 11.91 5.93
C PHE A 246 -29.86 11.86 5.84
N ALA A 247 -30.53 12.50 6.79
CA ALA A 247 -32.00 12.55 6.89
C ALA A 247 -32.65 13.59 5.95
N GLU A 248 -32.00 13.90 4.83
CA GLU A 248 -32.55 14.81 3.82
C GLU A 248 -33.72 14.11 3.12
N GLU A 249 -34.92 14.63 3.33
CA GLU A 249 -36.13 14.14 2.68
C GLU A 249 -36.36 14.86 1.35
N ILE A 250 -36.53 14.08 0.28
CA ILE A 250 -36.88 14.60 -1.05
C ILE A 250 -38.30 14.15 -1.35
N LYS A 251 -39.22 15.11 -1.38
CA LYS A 251 -40.63 14.87 -1.69
C LYS A 251 -40.79 14.38 -3.12
N GLY A 252 -41.95 13.79 -3.42
CA GLY A 252 -42.32 13.51 -4.80
C GLY A 252 -42.32 14.79 -5.64
N GLU A 253 -41.99 14.65 -6.92
CA GLU A 253 -41.96 15.74 -7.90
C GLU A 253 -41.09 16.93 -7.46
N SER A 254 -39.92 16.64 -6.88
CA SER A 254 -38.99 17.66 -6.38
C SER A 254 -37.53 17.30 -6.63
N THR A 255 -36.66 18.32 -6.54
CA THR A 255 -35.23 18.20 -6.80
C THR A 255 -34.40 18.54 -5.57
N LEU A 256 -33.22 17.94 -5.45
CA LEU A 256 -32.18 18.29 -4.48
C LEU A 256 -30.84 18.45 -5.20
N GLU A 257 -30.09 19.48 -4.86
CA GLU A 257 -28.66 19.60 -5.20
C GLU A 257 -27.91 19.98 -3.92
N LYS A 258 -27.04 19.09 -3.43
CA LYS A 258 -26.32 19.28 -2.17
C LYS A 258 -24.97 18.58 -2.18
N THR A 259 -23.99 19.22 -1.54
CA THR A 259 -22.65 18.65 -1.32
C THR A 259 -22.55 18.06 0.08
N PHE A 260 -22.08 16.82 0.17
CA PHE A 260 -21.83 16.11 1.42
C PHE A 260 -20.32 15.92 1.62
N THR A 261 -19.82 16.17 2.83
CA THR A 261 -18.38 16.00 3.12
C THR A 261 -18.14 14.64 3.76
N VAL A 262 -17.20 13.88 3.21
CA VAL A 262 -16.84 12.53 3.68
C VAL A 262 -15.38 12.49 4.09
N ILE A 263 -15.07 11.91 5.25
CA ILE A 263 -13.69 11.78 5.76
C ILE A 263 -13.42 10.33 6.17
N PRO A 264 -12.87 9.48 5.28
CA PRO A 264 -12.55 8.10 5.60
C PRO A 264 -11.24 8.03 6.41
N LEU A 265 -11.32 7.59 7.67
CA LEU A 265 -10.17 7.52 8.57
C LEU A 265 -9.94 6.10 9.09
N LEU A 266 -8.67 5.67 9.20
CA LEU A 266 -8.33 4.39 9.83
C LEU A 266 -8.73 4.35 11.31
N SER A 267 -8.66 5.49 12.01
CA SER A 267 -9.04 5.61 13.43
C SER A 267 -10.44 5.09 13.72
N ASN A 268 -11.37 5.29 12.79
CA ASN A 268 -12.77 4.89 12.91
C ASN A 268 -13.01 3.43 12.51
N ASN A 269 -11.96 2.72 12.11
CA ASN A 269 -12.03 1.38 11.52
C ASN A 269 -11.05 0.39 12.16
N LYS A 270 -10.39 0.74 13.28
CA LYS A 270 -9.33 -0.07 13.91
C LYS A 270 -9.76 -1.50 14.28
N GLU A 271 -11.04 -1.71 14.60
CA GLU A 271 -11.59 -3.02 14.99
C GLU A 271 -11.93 -3.92 13.80
N LYS A 272 -12.00 -3.37 12.58
CA LYS A 272 -12.38 -4.13 11.39
C LYS A 272 -11.18 -4.94 10.88
N ARG A 273 -11.36 -6.26 10.79
CA ARG A 273 -10.37 -7.16 10.18
C ARG A 273 -10.47 -7.17 8.66
N GLY A 274 -9.34 -7.41 8.01
CA GLY A 274 -9.26 -7.57 6.55
C GLY A 274 -9.31 -6.25 5.76
N LEU A 275 -8.98 -5.12 6.39
CA LEU A 275 -8.71 -3.88 5.68
C LEU A 275 -7.27 -3.87 5.16
N ALA A 276 -7.05 -3.20 4.04
CA ALA A 276 -5.72 -2.85 3.58
C ALA A 276 -5.25 -1.60 4.34
N VAL A 277 -4.04 -1.64 4.89
CA VAL A 277 -3.38 -0.49 5.54
C VAL A 277 -2.00 -0.30 4.96
N ASP A 278 -1.52 0.94 4.99
CA ASP A 278 -0.14 1.21 4.60
C ASP A 278 0.85 0.51 5.55
N GLY A 279 2.04 0.20 5.03
CA GLY A 279 3.06 -0.54 5.78
C GLY A 279 3.47 0.20 7.06
N ARG A 280 3.49 -0.52 8.18
CA ARG A 280 3.91 0.02 9.48
C ARG A 280 5.39 -0.27 9.72
N LEU A 281 6.18 0.76 10.05
CA LEU A 281 7.53 0.57 10.60
C LEU A 281 7.46 0.65 12.12
N LYS A 282 7.61 -0.50 12.80
CA LYS A 282 7.54 -0.60 14.28
C LYS A 282 6.20 -0.07 14.84
N ASP A 283 6.23 0.84 15.82
CA ASP A 283 5.07 1.39 16.52
C ASP A 283 4.58 2.73 15.94
N GLU A 284 4.99 3.08 14.71
CA GLU A 284 4.49 4.29 14.05
C GLU A 284 3.00 4.14 13.67
N ASP A 285 2.28 5.27 13.69
CA ASP A 285 0.91 5.31 13.17
C ASP A 285 0.89 4.94 11.67
N THR A 286 -0.22 4.35 11.24
CA THR A 286 -0.46 4.00 9.83
C THR A 286 -1.82 4.53 9.37
N ASN A 287 -2.05 4.52 8.06
CA ASN A 287 -3.28 4.94 7.42
C ASN A 287 -3.96 3.76 6.72
N LEU A 288 -5.19 3.98 6.22
CA LEU A 288 -5.76 3.07 5.24
C LEU A 288 -4.81 3.00 4.03
N ALA A 289 -4.71 1.85 3.38
CA ALA A 289 -3.75 1.68 2.29
C ALA A 289 -4.04 2.64 1.13
N SER A 290 -3.00 3.27 0.59
CA SER A 290 -3.14 4.15 -0.56
C SER A 290 -3.59 3.39 -1.82
N THR A 291 -4.34 4.04 -2.72
CA THR A 291 -4.76 3.43 -4.00
C THR A 291 -3.55 2.97 -4.81
N THR A 292 -3.59 1.74 -5.32
CA THR A 292 -2.53 1.19 -6.17
C THR A 292 -2.68 1.69 -7.61
N ILE A 293 -1.67 2.40 -8.11
CA ILE A 293 -1.63 2.90 -9.50
C ILE A 293 -1.00 1.84 -10.40
N ILE A 294 -1.74 1.39 -11.42
CA ILE A 294 -1.21 0.50 -12.46
C ILE A 294 -0.85 1.34 -13.69
N ARG A 295 0.39 1.18 -14.18
CA ARG A 295 0.85 1.83 -15.40
C ARG A 295 0.33 1.05 -16.63
N PRO A 296 -0.06 1.73 -17.72
CA PRO A 296 -0.28 1.07 -19.00
C PRO A 296 0.97 0.28 -19.43
N GLY A 297 0.83 -1.01 -19.73
CA GLY A 297 1.96 -1.90 -20.06
C GLY A 297 2.63 -2.57 -18.85
N MET A 298 2.13 -2.39 -17.63
CA MET A 298 2.47 -3.29 -16.52
C MET A 298 1.96 -4.71 -16.80
N ASP A 299 2.79 -5.69 -16.48
CA ASP A 299 2.58 -7.09 -16.81
C ASP A 299 1.37 -7.66 -16.06
N LYS A 300 0.53 -8.41 -16.76
CA LYS A 300 -0.63 -9.12 -16.19
C LYS A 300 -0.23 -10.25 -15.23
N GLY A 301 1.05 -10.65 -15.22
CA GLY A 301 1.61 -11.65 -14.30
C GLY A 301 2.10 -11.11 -12.94
N MET A 302 1.91 -9.82 -12.67
CA MET A 302 2.41 -9.19 -11.45
C MET A 302 1.70 -9.69 -10.19
N GLN A 303 2.50 -10.02 -9.17
CA GLN A 303 2.01 -10.48 -7.88
C GLN A 303 2.05 -9.35 -6.84
N GLY A 304 1.03 -9.30 -5.98
CA GLY A 304 0.94 -8.32 -4.90
C GLY A 304 -0.51 -8.03 -4.51
N ILE A 305 -0.70 -6.86 -3.91
CA ILE A 305 -1.99 -6.42 -3.41
C ILE A 305 -2.34 -5.10 -4.08
N MET A 306 -3.52 -5.08 -4.68
CA MET A 306 -4.09 -3.90 -5.31
C MET A 306 -5.20 -3.34 -4.45
N VAL A 307 -5.14 -2.05 -4.17
CA VAL A 307 -6.15 -1.35 -3.38
C VAL A 307 -6.80 -0.29 -4.25
N SER A 308 -8.12 -0.22 -4.20
CA SER A 308 -8.93 0.81 -4.87
C SER A 308 -10.06 1.25 -3.95
N TYR A 309 -10.57 2.45 -4.18
CA TYR A 309 -11.66 3.02 -3.42
C TYR A 309 -12.81 3.38 -4.34
N LYS A 310 -14.03 3.30 -3.80
CA LYS A 310 -15.24 3.77 -4.47
C LYS A 310 -16.19 4.41 -3.48
N ILE A 311 -16.86 5.46 -3.93
CA ILE A 311 -17.90 6.16 -3.19
C ILE A 311 -19.23 5.70 -3.76
N LYS A 312 -20.11 5.18 -2.90
CA LYS A 312 -21.47 4.78 -3.25
C LYS A 312 -22.45 5.76 -2.65
N VAL A 313 -23.35 6.28 -3.47
CA VAL A 313 -24.50 7.08 -3.03
C VAL A 313 -25.75 6.24 -3.22
N ASN A 314 -26.48 6.01 -2.12
CA ASN A 314 -27.70 5.23 -2.11
C ASN A 314 -28.89 6.09 -1.64
N LEU A 315 -30.01 5.96 -2.33
CA LEU A 315 -31.26 6.59 -1.92
C LEU A 315 -32.16 5.55 -1.26
N LEU A 316 -32.66 5.86 -0.07
CA LEU A 316 -33.69 5.08 0.59
C LEU A 316 -35.04 5.68 0.24
N VAL A 317 -35.70 5.08 -0.76
CA VAL A 317 -37.02 5.53 -1.22
C VAL A 317 -38.11 4.81 -0.46
N SER A 318 -39.15 5.55 -0.05
CA SER A 318 -40.33 5.00 0.59
C SER A 318 -40.98 3.98 -0.34
N SER A 319 -40.95 2.71 0.02
CA SER A 319 -41.61 1.67 -0.73
C SER A 319 -43.06 1.55 -0.25
N GLY A 320 -44.01 1.45 -1.19
CA GLY A 320 -45.41 1.08 -0.89
C GLY A 320 -45.57 -0.44 -0.75
N GLY A 321 -44.50 -1.15 -0.41
CA GLY A 321 -44.36 -2.62 -0.45
C GLY A 321 -42.88 -3.04 -0.49
N LEU A 322 -42.52 -4.21 0.04
CA LEU A 322 -41.15 -4.67 0.28
C LEU A 322 -40.20 -4.53 -0.94
N LEU A 323 -38.96 -4.05 -0.70
CA LEU A 323 -37.78 -4.04 -1.58
C LEU A 323 -37.67 -2.92 -2.65
N GLY A 324 -36.80 -1.94 -2.40
CA GLY A 324 -36.46 -0.93 -3.43
C GLY A 324 -35.33 0.03 -3.04
N GLY A 325 -34.12 -0.47 -2.79
CA GLY A 325 -32.92 0.38 -2.69
C GLY A 325 -32.43 0.86 -4.07
N LEU A 326 -31.90 2.08 -4.13
CA LEU A 326 -31.26 2.70 -5.29
C LEU A 326 -29.76 2.83 -5.03
N THR A 327 -28.90 2.42 -5.97
CA THR A 327 -27.43 2.50 -5.82
C THR A 327 -26.80 3.04 -7.10
N ALA A 328 -26.17 4.22 -7.04
CA ALA A 328 -25.15 4.64 -8.01
C ALA A 328 -23.77 4.16 -7.50
N ARG A 329 -22.91 3.67 -8.39
CA ARG A 329 -21.58 3.14 -8.05
C ARG A 329 -20.48 3.97 -8.69
#